data_AF-A0A7H0JYU4-F1
#
_entry.id   AF-A0A7H0JYU4-F1
#
_cell.length_a   1.000
_cell.length_b   1.000
_cell.length_c   1.000
_cell.angle_alpha   90.00
_cell.angle_beta   90.00
_cell.angle_gamma   90.00
#
_symmetry.space_group_name_H-M   'P 1'
#
loop_
_entity.id
_entity.type
_entity.pdbx_description
1 polymer ?
#
loop_
_entity_poly.entity_id
_entity_poly.type
_entity_poly.pdbx_seq_one_letter_code
_entity_poly.pdbx_strand_id
1 'polypeptide(L)'
;MKHYVRIHYSVPELGGELLNIAELKEVSPQACTMVRMIELDPAETITGIYVDGRVIGQANQPMGTVPHPRTYDALEGITATHLSQEEFEGLWSEARAKFPR
;
A
#
# COMPACT_ATOMS: atom_id res chain seq x y z
N MET A 1 -0.38 -8.45 -14.50
CA MET A 1 -1.51 -8.65 -13.57
C MET A 1 -1.63 -7.43 -12.66
N LYS A 2 -2.81 -7.14 -12.11
CA LYS A 2 -2.94 -6.20 -10.97
C LYS A 2 -3.08 -6.99 -9.68
N HIS A 3 -2.52 -6.47 -8.59
CA HIS A 3 -2.66 -7.01 -7.25
C HIS A 3 -3.13 -5.91 -6.32
N TYR A 4 -4.08 -6.23 -5.46
CA TYR A 4 -4.55 -5.33 -4.41
C TYR A 4 -4.20 -5.97 -3.08
N VAL A 5 -3.49 -5.22 -2.24
CA VAL A 5 -2.93 -5.77 -1.00
C VAL A 5 -2.99 -4.75 0.11
N ARG A 6 -3.33 -5.22 1.29
CA ARG A 6 -3.09 -4.51 2.54
C ARG A 6 -1.77 -5.00 3.11
N ILE A 7 -0.86 -4.09 3.39
CA ILE A 7 0.48 -4.37 3.90
C ILE A 7 0.59 -3.74 5.28
N HIS A 8 1.02 -4.52 6.24
CA HIS A 8 1.43 -4.05 7.55
C HIS A 8 2.91 -4.42 7.73
N TYR A 9 3.75 -3.38 7.81
CA TYR A 9 5.16 -3.49 8.14
C TYR A 9 5.39 -3.08 9.59
N SER A 10 5.95 -3.98 10.38
CA SER A 10 6.34 -3.75 11.76
C SER A 10 7.82 -4.01 11.90
N VAL A 11 8.55 -3.03 12.45
CA VAL A 11 9.94 -3.20 12.89
C VAL A 11 9.98 -3.00 14.40
N PRO A 12 9.72 -4.07 15.18
CA PRO A 12 9.62 -3.97 16.64
C PRO A 12 10.83 -3.30 17.29
N GLU A 13 12.03 -3.56 16.77
CA GLU A 13 13.29 -3.03 17.29
C GLU A 13 13.42 -1.50 17.13
N LEU A 14 12.74 -0.92 16.14
CA LEU A 14 12.76 0.51 15.84
C LEU A 14 11.47 1.22 16.25
N GLY A 15 10.48 0.47 16.78
CA GLY A 15 9.16 1.00 17.14
C GLY A 15 8.37 1.55 15.95
N GLY A 16 8.76 1.20 14.72
CA GLY A 16 8.13 1.68 13.50
C GLY A 16 7.04 0.73 13.02
N GLU A 17 5.83 1.25 12.82
CA GLU A 17 4.71 0.56 12.19
C GLU A 17 4.24 1.37 10.99
N LEU A 18 4.06 0.70 9.85
CA LEU A 18 3.52 1.29 8.63
C LEU A 18 2.38 0.41 8.12
N LEU A 19 1.24 1.04 7.85
CA LEU A 19 0.04 0.39 7.35
C LEU A 19 -0.33 1.05 6.04
N ASN A 20 -0.29 0.30 4.94
CA ASN A 20 -0.75 0.81 3.66
C ASN A 20 -1.59 -0.19 2.88
N ILE A 21 -2.41 0.32 1.99
CA ILE A 21 -3.21 -0.45 1.05
C ILE A 21 -2.79 -0.04 -0.36
N ALA A 22 -2.36 -1.00 -1.16
CA ALA A 22 -1.71 -0.76 -2.43
C ALA A 22 -2.40 -1.46 -3.59
N GLU A 23 -2.52 -0.74 -4.71
CA GLU A 23 -2.65 -1.35 -6.03
C GLU A 23 -1.27 -1.45 -6.67
N LEU A 24 -0.90 -2.67 -7.04
CA LEU A 24 0.36 -3.01 -7.66
C LEU A 24 0.12 -3.55 -9.06
N LYS A 25 0.99 -3.18 -10.00
CA LYS A 25 1.02 -3.75 -11.33
C LYS A 25 2.25 -4.63 -11.48
N GLU A 26 2.05 -5.91 -11.72
CA GLU A 26 3.11 -6.88 -11.93
C GLU A 26 3.95 -6.51 -13.16
N VAL A 27 5.27 -6.47 -12.97
CA VAL A 27 6.27 -6.28 -14.03
C VAL A 27 7.13 -7.52 -14.24
N SER A 28 7.26 -8.36 -13.22
CA SER A 28 7.88 -9.68 -13.28
C SER A 28 7.28 -10.59 -12.20
N PRO A 29 7.57 -11.91 -12.23
CA PRO A 29 7.10 -12.84 -11.18
C PRO A 29 7.56 -12.48 -9.75
N GLN A 30 8.54 -11.59 -9.61
CA GLN A 30 9.17 -11.21 -8.34
C GLN A 30 9.00 -9.73 -8.01
N ALA A 31 8.47 -8.93 -8.93
CA ALA A 31 8.43 -7.48 -8.78
C ALA A 31 7.15 -6.85 -9.35
N CYS A 32 6.71 -5.79 -8.70
CA CYS A 32 5.60 -4.95 -9.10
C CYS A 32 5.99 -3.47 -9.09
N THR A 33 5.25 -2.68 -9.85
CA THR A 33 5.25 -1.22 -9.73
C THR A 33 4.07 -0.77 -8.88
N MET A 34 4.29 0.20 -8.00
CA MET A 34 3.23 0.84 -7.22
C MET A 34 2.39 1.76 -8.11
N VAL A 35 1.09 1.46 -8.24
CA VAL A 35 0.15 2.26 -9.07
C VAL A 35 -0.58 3.29 -8.21
N ARG A 36 -1.20 2.82 -7.13
CA ARG A 36 -1.92 3.62 -6.13
C ARG A 36 -1.58 3.09 -4.75
N MET A 37 -1.50 3.97 -3.77
CA MET A 37 -1.32 3.60 -2.38
C MET A 37 -2.18 4.48 -1.48
N ILE A 38 -2.72 3.90 -0.43
CA ILE A 38 -3.38 4.58 0.68
C ILE A 38 -2.52 4.32 1.91
N GLU A 39 -2.09 5.36 2.60
CA GLU A 39 -1.41 5.26 3.89
C GLU A 39 -2.44 5.38 5.02
N LEU A 40 -2.26 4.56 6.05
CA LEU A 40 -3.06 4.54 7.26
C LEU A 40 -2.16 4.81 8.46
N ASP A 41 -2.71 5.43 9.50
CA ASP A 41 -2.10 5.42 10.83
C ASP A 41 -2.40 4.10 11.58
N PRO A 42 -1.80 3.86 12.77
CA PRO A 42 -2.09 2.68 13.58
C PRO A 42 -3.56 2.53 14.04
N ALA A 43 -4.36 3.60 13.95
CA ALA A 43 -5.80 3.56 14.22
C ALA A 43 -6.62 3.28 12.94
N GLU A 44 -5.96 2.85 11.86
CA GLU A 44 -6.54 2.60 10.55
C GLU A 44 -7.19 3.82 9.87
N THR A 45 -6.80 5.02 10.29
CA THR A 45 -7.30 6.25 9.66
C THR A 45 -6.47 6.58 8.43
N ILE A 46 -7.13 6.85 7.30
CA ILE A 46 -6.48 7.27 6.05
C ILE A 46 -5.75 8.60 6.25
N THR A 47 -4.42 8.59 6.19
CA THR A 47 -3.55 9.76 6.44
C THR A 47 -3.07 10.42 5.14
N GLY A 48 -2.98 9.64 4.06
CA GLY A 48 -2.60 10.16 2.75
C GLY A 48 -2.72 9.13 1.64
N ILE A 49 -2.47 9.57 0.41
CA ILE A 49 -2.47 8.72 -0.77
C ILE A 49 -1.27 8.99 -1.67
N TYR A 50 -0.87 7.99 -2.43
CA TYR A 50 0.01 8.12 -3.58
C TYR A 50 -0.72 7.75 -4.87
N VAL A 51 -0.66 8.64 -5.86
CA VAL A 51 -1.24 8.43 -7.20
C VAL A 51 -0.54 9.32 -8.22
N ASP A 52 -0.43 8.85 -9.47
CA ASP A 52 0.17 9.60 -10.59
C ASP A 52 1.57 10.15 -10.27
N GLY A 53 2.37 9.39 -9.51
CA GLY A 53 3.73 9.78 -9.14
C GLY A 53 3.81 10.84 -8.04
N ARG A 54 2.72 11.10 -7.30
CA ARG A 54 2.65 12.15 -6.29
C ARG A 54 2.05 11.63 -4.99
N VAL A 55 2.57 12.15 -3.88
CA VAL A 55 2.00 12.00 -2.53
C VAL A 55 1.04 13.17 -2.27
N ILE A 56 -0.13 12.87 -1.71
CA ILE A 56 -1.12 13.84 -1.21
C ILE A 56 -1.43 13.49 0.24
N GLY A 57 -1.41 14.48 1.14
CA GLY A 57 -1.59 14.25 2.57
C GLY A 57 -0.31 13.75 3.24
N GLN A 58 -0.45 12.88 4.23
CA GLN A 58 0.65 12.25 4.97
C GLN A 58 0.78 10.79 4.53
N ALA A 59 1.48 10.55 3.43
CA ALA A 59 1.83 9.21 2.98
C ALA A 59 3.31 9.15 2.62
N ASN A 60 3.90 7.97 2.69
CA ASN A 60 5.27 7.77 2.25
C ASN A 60 5.35 7.71 0.71
N GLN A 61 6.47 8.18 0.15
CA GLN A 61 6.74 7.99 -1.27
C GLN A 61 7.15 6.53 -1.49
N PRO A 62 6.39 5.72 -2.24
CA PRO A 62 6.74 4.34 -2.51
C PRO A 62 7.99 4.26 -3.38
N MET A 63 8.73 3.17 -3.24
CA MET A 63 9.81 2.81 -4.14
C MET A 63 9.26 2.58 -5.56
N GLY A 64 10.05 2.90 -6.59
CA GLY A 64 9.62 2.74 -7.99
C GLY A 64 9.27 1.30 -8.37
N THR A 65 9.96 0.34 -7.75
CA THR A 65 9.67 -1.10 -7.85
C THR A 65 9.63 -1.68 -6.45
N VAL A 66 8.62 -2.50 -6.18
CA VAL A 66 8.44 -3.23 -4.91
C VAL A 66 8.41 -4.74 -5.17
N PRO A 67 8.71 -5.58 -4.17
CA PRO A 67 8.60 -7.02 -4.34
C PRO A 67 7.16 -7.45 -4.67
N HIS A 68 7.01 -8.57 -5.35
CA HIS A 68 5.70 -9.10 -5.67
C HIS A 68 4.99 -9.58 -4.39
N PRO A 69 3.69 -9.32 -4.19
CA PRO A 69 3.00 -9.70 -2.95
C PRO A 69 3.15 -11.14 -2.47
N ARG A 70 3.18 -12.09 -3.42
CA ARG A 70 3.46 -13.51 -3.18
C ARG A 70 4.79 -13.79 -2.46
N THR A 71 5.73 -12.85 -2.43
CA THR A 71 7.02 -13.01 -1.74
C THR A 71 7.02 -12.39 -0.34
N TYR A 72 5.95 -11.67 0.06
CA TYR A 72 5.92 -10.94 1.33
C TYR A 72 5.90 -11.86 2.55
N ASP A 73 5.31 -13.05 2.45
CA ASP A 73 5.31 -14.05 3.53
C ASP A 73 6.73 -14.51 3.93
N ALA A 74 7.71 -14.32 3.04
CA ALA A 74 9.12 -14.65 3.29
C ALA A 74 9.92 -13.48 3.89
N LEU A 75 9.30 -12.31 4.07
CA LEU A 75 9.95 -11.11 4.57
C LEU A 75 9.62 -10.91 6.05
N GLU A 76 10.64 -10.84 6.89
CA GLU A 76 10.47 -10.61 8.32
C GLU A 76 9.86 -9.22 8.58
N GLY A 77 8.90 -9.15 9.51
CA GLY A 77 8.22 -7.91 9.88
C GLY A 77 7.18 -7.44 8.85
N ILE A 78 6.93 -8.16 7.75
CA ILE A 78 5.87 -7.84 6.79
C ILE A 78 4.75 -8.86 6.91
N THR A 79 3.52 -8.36 7.04
CA THR A 79 2.31 -9.15 6.82
C THR A 79 1.52 -8.51 5.68
N ALA A 80 0.97 -9.34 4.80
CA ALA A 80 0.18 -8.84 3.68
C ALA A 80 -1.08 -9.69 3.47
N THR A 81 -2.20 -9.00 3.27
CA THR A 81 -3.47 -9.63 2.97
C THR A 81 -3.90 -9.21 1.56
N HIS A 82 -4.19 -10.18 0.71
CA HIS A 82 -4.75 -9.90 -0.61
C HIS A 82 -6.19 -9.38 -0.49
N LEU A 83 -6.48 -8.33 -1.24
CA LEU A 83 -7.81 -7.74 -1.38
C LEU A 83 -8.37 -8.06 -2.77
N SER A 84 -9.69 -8.10 -2.86
CA SER A 84 -10.37 -7.98 -4.13
C SER A 84 -10.22 -6.56 -4.69
N GLN A 85 -10.45 -6.42 -6.00
CA GLN A 85 -10.49 -5.11 -6.62
C GLN A 85 -11.62 -4.23 -6.04
N GLU A 86 -12.78 -4.81 -5.75
CA GLU A 86 -13.94 -4.08 -5.24
C GLU A 86 -13.66 -3.47 -3.86
N GLU A 87 -13.07 -4.25 -2.94
CA GLU A 87 -12.66 -3.75 -1.62
C GLU A 87 -11.67 -2.58 -1.74
N PHE A 88 -10.68 -2.71 -2.62
CA PHE A 88 -9.71 -1.65 -2.86
C PHE A 88 -10.39 -0.38 -3.41
N GLU A 89 -11.25 -0.50 -4.42
CA GLU A 89 -11.90 0.68 -5.02
C GLU A 89 -12.85 1.38 -4.03
N GLY A 90 -13.48 0.64 -3.12
CA GLY A 90 -14.26 1.22 -2.02
C GLY A 90 -13.40 2.12 -1.12
N LEU A 91 -12.28 1.58 -0.63
CA LEU A 91 -11.32 2.33 0.20
C LEU A 91 -10.69 3.50 -0.57
N TRP A 92 -10.40 3.30 -1.86
CA TRP A 92 -9.87 4.34 -2.72
C TRP A 92 -10.85 5.49 -2.93
N SER A 93 -12.14 5.20 -3.04
CA SER A 93 -13.19 6.22 -3.15
C SER A 93 -13.23 7.11 -1.90
N GLU A 94 -13.16 6.50 -0.71
CA GLU A 94 -13.07 7.23 0.56
C GLU A 94 -11.81 8.10 0.63
N ALA A 95 -10.66 7.51 0.31
CA ALA A 95 -9.38 8.23 0.31
C ALA A 95 -9.39 9.43 -0.64
N ARG A 96 -9.99 9.27 -1.83
CA ARG A 96 -10.17 10.36 -2.81
C ARG A 96 -11.14 11.44 -2.35
N ALA A 97 -12.18 11.08 -1.61
CA ALA A 97 -13.10 12.06 -1.04
C ALA A 97 -12.43 12.90 0.06
N LYS A 98 -11.55 12.28 0.85
CA LYS A 98 -10.75 12.94 1.89
C LYS A 98 -9.61 13.80 1.32
N PHE A 99 -8.98 13.33 0.25
CA PHE A 99 -7.88 13.99 -0.44
C PHE A 99 -8.26 14.32 -1.89
N PRO A 100 -9.20 15.27 -2.09
CA PRO A 100 -9.53 15.72 -3.43
C PRO A 100 -8.30 16.42 -4.05
N ARG A 101 -8.09 16.19 -5.34
CA ARG A 101 -7.00 16.81 -6.11
C ARG A 101 -7.16 18.32 -6.21
#